data_AF-A0A672KCI7-F1
#
_entry.id   AF-A0A672KCI7-F1
#
_cell.length_a   1.000
_cell.length_b   1.000
_cell.length_c   1.000
_cell.angle_alpha   90.00
_cell.angle_beta   90.00
_cell.angle_gamma   90.00
#
_symmetry.space_group_name_H-M   'P 1'
#
loop_
_entity.id
_entity.type
_entity.pdbx_description
1 polymer ?
#
loop_
_entity_poly.entity_id
_entity_poly.type
_entity_poly.pdbx_seq_one_letter_code
_entity_poly.pdbx_strand_id
1 'polypeptide(L)'
;MATYKEAPLATRPKTLDPAEYFNLSPDYRRAEEKRAALRAQLKRQYLQQLNNPHRKELIEDPALTRWTYARTNNNYFRPTAKTSLIGGLFGVLPLFVLYVVFKTDRVS
;
A
#
# COMPACT_ATOMS: atom_id res chain seq x y z
N MET A 1 17.99 -17.87 24.36
CA MET A 1 17.95 -16.96 23.19
C MET A 1 16.51 -16.50 23.01
N ALA A 2 16.25 -15.21 22.82
CA ALA A 2 14.90 -14.69 22.65
C ALA A 2 14.39 -14.88 21.20
N THR A 3 13.18 -15.40 21.03
CA THR A 3 12.54 -15.58 19.72
C THR A 3 12.02 -14.24 19.18
N TYR A 4 12.28 -13.93 17.91
CA TYR A 4 11.82 -12.68 17.28
C TYR A 4 10.29 -12.66 17.12
N LYS A 5 9.65 -11.63 17.68
CA LYS A 5 8.20 -11.38 17.53
C LYS A 5 7.98 -10.25 16.55
N GLU A 6 7.23 -10.54 15.49
CA GLU A 6 6.84 -9.55 14.49
C GLU A 6 5.79 -8.57 15.03
N ALA A 7 5.80 -7.34 14.49
CA ALA A 7 4.84 -6.30 14.78
C ALA A 7 4.44 -5.57 13.48
N PRO A 8 3.29 -4.87 13.44
CA PRO A 8 2.82 -4.20 12.22
C PRO A 8 3.82 -3.23 11.57
N LEU A 9 4.69 -2.61 12.37
CA LEU A 9 5.74 -1.69 11.93
C LEU A 9 7.16 -2.31 12.01
N ALA A 10 7.28 -3.57 12.43
CA ALA A 10 8.54 -4.29 12.53
C ALA A 10 8.35 -5.70 11.93
N THR A 11 8.58 -5.79 10.63
CA THR A 11 8.46 -7.05 9.88
C THR A 11 9.63 -7.98 10.18
N ARG A 12 9.37 -9.29 10.15
CA ARG A 12 10.40 -10.31 10.32
C ARG A 12 11.46 -10.19 9.21
N PRO A 13 12.77 -10.19 9.56
CA PRO A 13 13.84 -10.30 8.58
C PRO A 13 13.70 -11.58 7.75
N LYS A 14 14.03 -11.50 6.45
CA LYS A 14 13.91 -12.64 5.52
C LYS A 14 14.64 -13.89 6.02
N THR A 15 15.88 -13.71 6.50
CA THR A 15 16.73 -14.80 7.01
C THR A 15 16.13 -15.57 8.20
N LEU A 16 15.19 -14.97 8.92
CA LEU A 16 14.49 -15.59 10.04
C LEU A 16 13.14 -16.22 9.63
N ASP A 17 12.70 -16.01 8.39
CA ASP A 17 11.45 -16.57 7.86
C ASP A 17 11.65 -18.05 7.48
N PRO A 18 11.00 -19.01 8.17
CA PRO A 18 11.12 -20.42 7.83
C PRO A 18 10.64 -20.74 6.41
N ALA A 19 9.76 -19.91 5.84
CA ALA A 19 9.26 -20.10 4.48
C ALA A 19 10.35 -19.95 3.42
N GLU A 20 11.44 -19.21 3.69
CA GLU A 20 12.55 -19.03 2.75
C GLU A 20 13.32 -20.34 2.49
N TYR A 21 13.42 -21.20 3.51
CA TYR A 21 14.26 -22.41 3.45
C TYR A 21 13.47 -23.72 3.41
N PHE A 22 12.37 -23.83 4.16
CA PHE A 22 11.72 -25.12 4.41
C PHE A 22 10.51 -25.43 3.52
N ASN A 23 9.89 -24.42 2.89
CA ASN A 23 8.60 -24.57 2.18
C ASN A 23 8.70 -24.40 0.64
N LEU A 24 9.79 -24.90 0.02
CA LEU A 24 10.04 -24.80 -1.43
C LEU A 24 9.27 -25.87 -2.23
N SER A 25 7.93 -25.76 -2.26
CA SER A 25 7.11 -26.58 -3.15
C SER A 25 7.41 -26.27 -4.64
N PRO A 26 7.16 -27.22 -5.57
CA PRO A 26 7.30 -26.96 -7.00
C PRO A 26 6.45 -25.77 -7.48
N ASP A 27 5.27 -25.59 -6.89
CA ASP A 27 4.38 -24.47 -7.24
C ASP A 27 4.91 -23.13 -6.74
N TYR A 28 5.56 -23.10 -5.57
CA TYR A 28 6.25 -21.91 -5.09
C TYR A 28 7.37 -21.49 -6.05
N ARG A 29 8.21 -22.43 -6.50
CA ARG A 29 9.28 -22.15 -7.48
C ARG A 29 8.71 -21.60 -8.79
N ARG A 30 7.66 -22.21 -9.32
CA ARG A 30 6.96 -21.71 -10.52
C ARG A 30 6.42 -20.29 -10.32
N ALA A 31 5.88 -19.96 -9.15
CA ALA A 31 5.39 -18.62 -8.85
C ALA A 31 6.54 -17.60 -8.77
N GLU A 32 7.69 -17.99 -8.21
CA GLU A 32 8.89 -17.15 -8.15
C GLU A 32 9.48 -16.90 -9.53
N GLU A 33 9.60 -17.94 -10.37
CA GLU A 33 10.02 -17.83 -11.77
C GLU A 33 9.09 -16.90 -12.57
N LYS A 34 7.77 -17.02 -12.40
CA LYS A 34 6.79 -16.12 -13.03
C LYS A 34 6.99 -14.67 -12.59
N ARG A 35 7.22 -14.43 -11.30
CA ARG A 35 7.50 -13.07 -10.76
C ARG A 35 8.82 -12.52 -11.31
N ALA A 36 9.85 -13.34 -11.40
CA ALA A 36 11.16 -12.97 -11.92
C ALA A 36 11.09 -12.65 -13.43
N ALA A 37 10.39 -13.48 -14.22
CA ALA A 37 10.17 -13.26 -15.64
C ALA A 37 9.41 -11.95 -15.90
N LEU A 38 8.34 -11.69 -15.14
CA LEU A 38 7.59 -10.44 -15.23
C LEU A 38 8.46 -9.21 -14.87
N ARG A 39 9.26 -9.31 -13.80
CA ARG A 39 10.20 -8.24 -13.42
C ARG A 39 11.24 -7.98 -14.52
N ALA A 40 11.80 -9.04 -15.10
CA ALA A 40 12.78 -8.94 -16.18
C ALA A 40 12.17 -8.30 -17.45
N GLN A 41 10.95 -8.69 -17.80
CA GLN A 41 10.22 -8.11 -18.93
C GLN A 41 9.96 -6.60 -18.74
N LEU A 42 9.45 -6.19 -17.58
CA LEU A 42 9.20 -4.78 -17.25
C LEU A 42 10.50 -3.97 -17.24
N LYS A 43 11.58 -4.51 -16.66
CA LYS A 43 12.90 -3.88 -16.67
C LYS A 43 13.42 -3.70 -18.10
N ARG A 44 13.29 -4.73 -18.94
CA ARG A 44 13.71 -4.66 -20.35
C ARG A 44 12.96 -3.57 -21.09
N GLN A 45 11.64 -3.50 -20.93
CA GLN A 45 10.80 -2.46 -21.55
C GLN A 45 11.26 -1.05 -21.14
N TYR A 46 11.46 -0.84 -19.84
CA TYR A 46 11.92 0.45 -19.32
C TYR A 46 13.30 0.84 -19.88
N LEU A 47 14.26 -0.10 -19.88
CA LEU A 47 15.60 0.16 -20.39
C LEU A 47 15.62 0.45 -21.89
N GLN A 48 14.75 -0.20 -22.69
CA GLN A 48 14.61 0.10 -24.12
C GLN A 48 14.14 1.54 -24.36
N GLN A 49 13.19 2.03 -23.57
CA GLN A 49 12.71 3.42 -23.64
C GLN A 49 13.77 4.42 -23.13
N LEU A 50 14.48 4.05 -22.05
CA LEU A 50 15.52 4.89 -21.46
C LEU A 50 16.74 5.05 -22.38
N ASN A 51 17.12 3.98 -23.07
CA ASN A 51 18.31 3.97 -23.94
C ASN A 51 18.02 4.47 -25.37
N ASN A 52 16.79 4.88 -25.68
CA ASN A 52 16.46 5.44 -27.00
C ASN A 52 17.06 6.86 -27.15
N PRO A 53 18.01 7.09 -28.07
CA PRO A 53 18.66 8.40 -28.25
C PRO A 53 17.72 9.48 -28.83
N HIS A 54 16.60 9.09 -29.43
CA HIS A 54 15.63 10.02 -29.99
C HIS A 54 14.54 10.43 -28.97
N ARG A 55 14.60 9.93 -27.72
CA ARG A 55 13.61 10.27 -26.70
C ARG A 55 13.80 11.73 -26.26
N LYS A 56 12.73 12.52 -26.38
CA LYS A 56 12.68 13.91 -25.90
C LYS A 56 11.82 14.10 -24.65
N GLU A 57 10.92 13.16 -24.37
CA GLU A 57 9.90 13.26 -23.32
C GLU A 57 10.23 12.40 -22.09
N LEU A 58 9.46 12.62 -21.02
CA LEU A 58 9.50 11.81 -19.80
C LEU A 58 8.91 10.42 -20.06
N ILE A 59 9.49 9.39 -19.45
CA ILE A 59 8.94 8.05 -19.52
C ILE A 59 7.74 7.96 -18.56
N GLU A 60 6.55 7.74 -19.10
CA GLU A 60 5.36 7.51 -18.29
C GLU A 60 5.39 6.12 -17.64
N ASP A 61 5.25 6.08 -16.31
CA ASP A 61 5.07 4.83 -15.57
C ASP A 61 3.57 4.53 -15.39
N PRO A 62 3.02 3.53 -16.10
CA PRO A 62 1.61 3.16 -15.95
C PRO A 62 1.27 2.65 -14.55
N ALA A 63 2.24 2.14 -13.77
CA ALA A 63 2.01 1.74 -12.39
C ALA A 63 1.74 2.96 -11.51
N LEU A 64 2.49 4.04 -11.70
CA LEU A 64 2.28 5.30 -10.99
C LEU A 64 0.92 5.90 -11.34
N THR A 65 0.57 5.97 -12.62
CA THR A 65 -0.73 6.50 -13.08
C THR A 65 -1.91 5.69 -12.54
N ARG A 66 -1.81 4.36 -12.50
CA ARG A 66 -2.85 3.50 -11.92
C ARG A 66 -2.95 3.68 -10.41
N TRP A 67 -1.82 3.86 -9.72
CA TRP A 67 -1.80 4.08 -8.28
C TRP A 67 -2.39 5.43 -7.90
N THR A 68 -2.06 6.50 -8.62
CA THR A 68 -2.67 7.83 -8.40
C THR A 68 -4.17 7.76 -8.66
N TYR A 69 -4.57 7.13 -9.77
CA TYR A 69 -5.99 6.90 -10.09
C TYR A 69 -6.72 6.11 -8.99
N ALA A 70 -6.12 5.04 -8.46
CA ALA A 70 -6.74 4.24 -7.41
C ALA A 70 -6.90 5.01 -6.08
N ARG A 71 -6.03 5.99 -5.80
CA ARG A 71 -6.15 6.84 -4.59
C ARG A 71 -7.16 7.96 -4.75
N THR A 72 -7.34 8.49 -5.95
CA THR A 72 -8.30 9.58 -6.21
C THR A 72 -9.70 9.05 -6.49
N ASN A 73 -9.81 7.86 -7.08
CA ASN A 73 -11.08 7.29 -7.47
C ASN A 73 -11.70 6.42 -6.35
N ASN A 74 -12.80 6.88 -5.77
CA ASN A 74 -13.56 6.17 -4.74
C ASN A 74 -14.88 5.55 -5.27
N ASN A 75 -14.89 5.06 -6.52
CA ASN A 75 -16.08 4.41 -7.11
C ASN A 75 -16.50 3.09 -6.42
N TYR A 76 -15.66 2.55 -5.53
CA TYR A 76 -15.91 1.28 -4.84
C TYR A 76 -16.50 1.44 -3.43
N PHE A 77 -16.81 2.66 -3.02
CA PHE A 77 -17.40 2.91 -1.70
C PHE A 77 -18.78 2.27 -1.57
N ARG A 78 -19.01 1.59 -0.43
CA ARG A 78 -20.31 1.02 -0.08
C ARG A 78 -20.75 1.56 1.29
N PRO A 79 -21.92 2.20 1.41
CA PRO A 79 -22.43 2.65 2.70
C PRO A 79 -22.87 1.43 3.52
N THR A 80 -22.04 1.04 4.49
CA THR A 80 -22.29 -0.02 5.48
C THR A 80 -22.35 0.55 6.89
N ALA A 81 -22.92 -0.19 7.84
CA ALA A 81 -22.98 0.25 9.24
C ALA A 81 -21.57 0.56 9.81
N LYS A 82 -20.57 -0.26 9.50
CA LYS A 82 -19.18 -0.03 9.92
C LYS A 82 -18.60 1.26 9.33
N THR A 83 -18.78 1.49 8.02
CA THR A 83 -18.25 2.70 7.37
C THR A 83 -18.96 3.95 7.86
N SER A 84 -20.27 3.89 8.10
CA SER A 84 -21.04 5.02 8.63
C SER A 84 -20.66 5.33 10.09
N LEU A 85 -20.43 4.30 10.92
CA LEU A 85 -19.97 4.48 12.30
C LEU A 85 -18.58 5.12 12.34
N ILE A 86 -17.63 4.61 11.54
CA ILE A 86 -16.29 5.19 11.44
C ILE A 86 -16.37 6.63 10.91
N GLY A 87 -17.17 6.87 9.87
CA GLY A 87 -17.38 8.21 9.31
C GLY A 87 -17.96 9.20 10.32
N GLY A 88 -18.97 8.80 11.10
CA GLY A 88 -19.54 9.63 12.16
C GLY A 88 -18.55 9.87 13.31
N LEU A 89 -17.83 8.83 13.74
CA LEU A 89 -16.85 8.91 14.81
C LEU A 89 -15.69 9.85 14.47
N PHE A 90 -15.15 9.77 13.26
CA PHE A 90 -14.01 10.62 12.87
C PHE A 90 -14.42 11.95 12.23
N GLY A 91 -15.63 12.06 11.69
CA GLY A 91 -16.13 13.29 11.07
C GLY A 91 -16.87 14.21 12.04
N VAL A 92 -17.79 13.67 12.85
CA VAL A 92 -18.71 14.47 13.68
C VAL A 92 -18.19 14.61 15.11
N LEU A 93 -17.64 13.55 15.70
CA LEU A 93 -17.20 13.57 17.10
C LEU A 93 -16.18 14.68 17.39
N PRO A 94 -15.12 14.90 16.58
CA PRO A 94 -14.14 15.94 16.88
C PRO A 94 -14.76 17.34 16.87
N LEU A 95 -15.72 17.59 15.96
CA LEU A 95 -16.44 18.86 15.90
C LEU A 95 -17.28 19.07 17.16
N PHE A 96 -17.98 18.03 17.62
CA PHE A 96 -18.77 18.09 18.85
C PHE A 96 -17.89 18.31 20.09
N VAL A 97 -16.77 17.61 20.19
CA VAL A 97 -15.80 17.78 21.29
C VAL A 97 -15.26 19.21 21.31
N LEU A 98 -14.81 19.74 20.16
CA LEU A 98 -14.34 21.12 20.05
C LEU A 98 -15.42 22.12 20.42
N TYR A 99 -16.66 21.91 19.99
CA TYR A 99 -17.80 22.75 20.37
C TYR A 99 -17.98 22.81 21.89
N VAL A 100 -18.01 21.66 22.55
CA VAL A 100 -18.20 21.61 24.01
C VAL A 100 -17.07 22.33 24.72
N VAL A 101 -15.81 22.05 24.35
CA VAL A 101 -14.62 22.67 24.95
C VAL A 101 -14.65 24.20 24.80
N PHE A 102 -14.87 24.71 23.60
CA PHE A 102 -14.93 26.15 23.37
C PHE A 102 -16.15 26.81 24.00
N LYS A 103 -17.27 26.09 24.11
CA LYS A 103 -18.47 26.61 24.75
C LYS A 103 -18.28 26.72 26.26
N THR A 104 -17.65 25.74 26.89
CA THR A 104 -17.34 25.77 28.33
C THR A 104 -16.34 26.87 28.67
N ASP A 105 -15.30 27.05 27.84
CA ASP A 105 -14.29 28.11 28.03
C ASP A 105 -14.89 29.53 27.93
N ARG A 106 -15.86 29.74 27.03
CA ARG A 106 -16.48 31.06 26.81
C ARG A 106 -17.60 31.43 27.76
N VAL A 107 -18.19 30.45 28.45
CA VAL A 107 -19.37 30.66 29.32
C VAL A 107 -19.00 30.56 30.81
N SER A 108 -17.87 29.91 31.14
CA SER A 108 -17.21 30.02 32.45
C SER A 108 -16.48 31.35 32.59
#